data_AF-A0A2T2REU0-F1
#
_entry.id   AF-A0A2T2REU0-F1
#
_cell.length_a   1.000
_cell.length_b   1.000
_cell.length_c   1.000
_cell.angle_alpha   90.00
_cell.angle_beta   90.00
_cell.angle_gamma   90.00
#
_symmetry.space_group_name_H-M   'P 1'
#
loop_
_entity.id
_entity.type
_entity.pdbx_description
1 polymer ?
#
loop_
_entity_poly.entity_id
_entity_poly.type
_entity_poly.pdbx_seq_one_letter_code
_entity_poly.pdbx_strand_id
1 'polypeptide(L)'
;MFHILTKIREHFNPNYPFRQALDFGCGVGRLVIPLADVAESVTGVDISEAMLHEARKNCQERKINNVRFLTSDDNLSLLRYQYDFIHSFIVFQHLPVKRGKRLFQKLINHLADEGVGVIHFTYAREQMNNKRKIFFLISQIKKYSNSHSNEIRSELNQLSN
;
A
#
# COMPACT_ATOMS: atom_id res chain seq x y z
N MET A 1 6.90 -9.37 -7.90
CA MET A 1 7.57 -8.36 -7.06
C MET A 1 8.59 -7.55 -7.87
N PHE A 2 9.66 -8.15 -8.40
CA PHE A 2 10.71 -7.44 -9.16
C PHE A 2 10.22 -6.44 -10.21
N HIS A 3 9.27 -6.83 -11.06
CA HIS A 3 8.71 -5.93 -12.09
C HIS A 3 8.14 -4.62 -11.51
N ILE A 4 7.44 -4.69 -10.38
CA ILE A 4 6.87 -3.51 -9.71
C ILE A 4 7.99 -2.59 -9.22
N LEU A 5 9.00 -3.15 -8.56
CA LEU A 5 10.15 -2.38 -8.05
C LEU A 5 10.90 -1.68 -9.18
N THR A 6 11.10 -2.36 -10.31
CA THR A 6 11.69 -1.77 -11.52
C THR A 6 10.85 -0.61 -12.03
N LYS A 7 9.53 -0.78 -12.15
CA LYS A 7 8.63 0.29 -12.60
C LYS A 7 8.63 1.49 -11.68
N ILE A 8 8.74 1.28 -10.38
CA ILE A 8 8.86 2.38 -9.40
C ILE A 8 10.14 3.18 -9.68
N ARG A 9 11.26 2.49 -9.87
CA ARG A 9 12.55 3.14 -10.14
C ARG A 9 12.57 3.87 -11.47
N GLU A 10 11.94 3.31 -12.51
CA GLU A 10 11.82 3.92 -13.83
C GLU A 10 10.96 5.19 -13.83
N HIS A 11 9.85 5.20 -13.08
CA HIS A 11 8.85 6.27 -13.17
C HIS A 11 8.93 7.33 -12.08
N PHE A 12 9.54 7.03 -10.94
CA PHE A 12 9.58 7.94 -9.79
C PHE A 12 11.00 8.34 -9.41
N ASN A 13 11.85 7.37 -9.07
CA ASN A 13 13.23 7.64 -8.66
C ASN A 13 14.12 6.41 -8.92
N PRO A 14 15.15 6.49 -9.78
CA PRO A 14 16.05 5.37 -10.06
C PRO A 14 16.69 4.75 -8.80
N ASN A 15 16.90 5.57 -7.78
CA ASN A 15 17.45 5.18 -6.48
C ASN A 15 16.37 5.15 -5.38
N TYR A 16 15.11 4.85 -5.73
CA TYR A 16 14.01 4.83 -4.76
C TYR A 16 14.38 3.98 -3.53
N PRO A 17 14.48 4.59 -2.34
CA PRO A 17 14.85 3.88 -1.14
C PRO A 17 13.61 3.18 -0.60
N PHE A 18 13.65 1.85 -0.55
CA PHE A 18 12.65 1.08 0.18
C PHE A 18 13.14 1.01 1.64
N ARG A 19 12.70 1.91 2.52
CA ARG A 19 13.09 1.86 3.94
C ARG A 19 12.02 1.17 4.75
N GLN A 20 10.80 1.66 4.67
CA GLN A 20 9.66 1.16 5.46
C GLN A 20 8.57 0.67 4.50
N ALA A 21 8.57 -0.63 4.23
CA ALA A 21 7.59 -1.27 3.37
C ALA A 21 6.40 -1.85 4.17
N LEU A 22 5.20 -1.77 3.59
CA LEU A 22 3.98 -2.38 4.08
C LEU A 22 3.40 -3.31 3.01
N ASP A 23 3.06 -4.55 3.37
CA ASP A 23 2.24 -5.44 2.55
C ASP A 23 0.90 -5.67 3.27
N PHE A 24 -0.15 -5.03 2.79
CA PHE A 24 -1.51 -5.15 3.33
C PHE A 24 -2.21 -6.37 2.73
N GLY A 25 -2.73 -7.24 3.59
CA GLY A 25 -3.20 -8.59 3.24
C GLY A 25 -2.05 -9.50 2.81
N CYS A 26 -0.99 -9.56 3.62
CA CYS A 26 0.25 -10.26 3.28
C CYS A 26 0.11 -11.78 3.16
N GLY A 27 -0.98 -12.35 3.70
CA GLY A 27 -1.19 -13.79 3.79
C GLY A 27 0.00 -14.49 4.44
N VAL A 28 0.48 -15.57 3.81
CA VAL A 28 1.65 -16.36 4.26
C VAL A 28 3.00 -15.70 3.94
N GLY A 29 3.02 -14.41 3.57
CA GLY A 29 4.25 -13.64 3.38
C GLY A 29 4.94 -13.79 2.02
N ARG A 30 4.26 -14.28 0.98
CA ARG A 30 4.85 -14.51 -0.36
C ARG A 30 5.49 -13.26 -0.97
N LEU A 31 4.97 -12.08 -0.67
CA LEU A 31 5.48 -10.81 -1.17
C LEU A 31 6.31 -10.06 -0.12
N VAL A 32 6.05 -10.30 1.16
CA VAL A 32 6.89 -9.84 2.28
C VAL A 32 8.32 -10.37 2.18
N ILE A 33 8.49 -11.66 1.87
CA ILE A 33 9.80 -12.32 1.74
C ILE A 33 10.71 -11.61 0.71
N PRO A 34 10.33 -11.47 -0.58
CA PRO A 34 11.16 -10.76 -1.54
C PRO A 34 11.22 -9.24 -1.30
N LEU A 35 10.28 -8.65 -0.56
CA LEU A 35 10.40 -7.25 -0.12
C LEU A 35 11.48 -7.09 0.94
N ALA A 36 11.67 -8.08 1.81
CA ALA A 36 12.68 -8.05 2.86
C ALA A 36 14.11 -8.01 2.30
N ASP A 37 14.33 -8.50 1.08
CA ASP A 37 15.64 -8.45 0.39
C ASP A 37 15.99 -7.04 -0.11
N VAL A 38 15.00 -6.16 -0.29
CA VAL A 38 15.20 -4.82 -0.88
C VAL A 38 14.87 -3.68 0.07
N ALA A 39 14.09 -3.95 1.11
CA ALA A 39 13.65 -2.95 2.07
C ALA A 39 14.45 -3.01 3.38
N GLU A 40 14.69 -1.87 4.01
CA GLU A 40 15.33 -1.84 5.34
C GLU A 40 14.46 -2.57 6.38
N SER A 41 13.14 -2.35 6.35
CA SER A 41 12.18 -3.14 7.13
C SER A 41 10.83 -3.32 6.43
N VAL A 42 10.15 -4.42 6.74
CA VAL A 42 8.83 -4.75 6.18
C VAL A 42 7.82 -5.02 7.29
N THR A 43 6.62 -4.47 7.15
CA THR A 43 5.43 -4.85 7.91
C THR A 43 4.50 -5.66 7.03
N GLY A 44 4.23 -6.91 7.39
CA GLY A 44 3.12 -7.68 6.84
C GLY A 44 1.88 -7.53 7.71
N VAL A 45 0.72 -7.24 7.10
CA VAL A 45 -0.56 -7.17 7.81
C VAL A 45 -1.55 -8.15 7.21
N ASP A 46 -2.22 -8.95 8.03
CA ASP A 46 -3.31 -9.81 7.59
C ASP A 46 -4.37 -9.94 8.69
N ILE A 47 -5.62 -10.23 8.32
CA ILE A 47 -6.70 -10.44 9.29
C ILE A 47 -6.64 -11.85 9.90
N SER A 48 -6.01 -12.81 9.22
CA SER A 48 -5.94 -14.20 9.65
C SER A 48 -4.67 -14.47 10.46
N GLU A 49 -4.83 -14.72 11.76
CA GLU A 49 -3.73 -15.14 12.63
C GLU A 49 -3.03 -16.41 12.14
N ALA A 50 -3.78 -17.35 11.57
CA ALA A 50 -3.22 -18.57 11.00
C ALA A 50 -2.29 -18.26 9.82
N MET A 51 -2.65 -17.30 8.96
CA MET A 51 -1.79 -16.86 7.86
C MET A 51 -0.53 -16.16 8.38
N LEU A 52 -0.67 -15.32 9.41
CA LEU A 52 0.47 -14.65 10.04
C LEU A 52 1.42 -15.64 10.75
N HIS A 53 0.88 -16.70 11.36
CA HIS A 53 1.69 -17.77 11.92
C HIS A 53 2.55 -18.44 10.84
N GLU A 54 1.94 -18.82 9.72
CA GLU A 54 2.67 -19.41 8.60
C GLU A 54 3.66 -18.42 7.97
N ALA A 55 3.31 -17.13 7.88
CA ALA A 55 4.21 -16.10 7.36
C ALA A 55 5.47 -15.94 8.23
N ARG A 56 5.32 -15.99 9.55
CA ARG A 56 6.44 -15.97 10.50
C ARG A 56 7.34 -17.20 10.29
N LYS A 57 6.75 -18.39 10.18
CA LYS A 57 7.49 -19.63 9.91
C LYS A 57 8.27 -19.55 8.59
N ASN A 58 7.64 -19.09 7.52
CA ASN A 58 8.30 -18.91 6.22
C ASN A 58 9.48 -17.93 6.27
N CYS A 59 9.38 -16.86 7.06
CA CYS A 59 10.49 -15.94 7.27
C CYS A 59 11.63 -16.57 8.10
N GLN A 60 11.29 -17.32 9.14
CA GLN A 60 12.26 -18.05 9.98
C GLN A 60 13.06 -19.07 9.17
N GLU A 61 12.40 -19.89 8.35
CA GLU A 61 13.05 -20.87 7.48
C GLU A 61 14.04 -20.22 6.50
N ARG A 62 13.78 -18.97 6.11
CA ARG A 62 14.61 -18.18 5.21
C ARG A 62 15.60 -17.25 5.93
N LYS A 63 15.63 -17.28 7.27
CA LYS A 63 16.48 -16.42 8.12
C LYS A 63 16.28 -14.92 7.88
N ILE A 64 15.03 -14.52 7.62
CA ILE A 64 14.63 -13.14 7.41
C ILE A 64 14.28 -12.49 8.75
N ASN A 65 14.97 -11.40 9.08
CA ASN A 65 14.93 -10.79 10.42
C ASN A 65 14.39 -9.36 10.44
N ASN A 66 14.26 -8.72 9.28
CA ASN A 66 13.79 -7.33 9.12
C ASN A 66 12.28 -7.24 8.84
N VAL A 67 11.51 -8.24 9.29
CA VAL A 67 10.06 -8.33 9.05
C VAL A 67 9.32 -8.39 10.37
N ARG A 68 8.23 -7.62 10.48
CA ARG A 68 7.23 -7.78 11.54
C ARG A 68 5.85 -8.09 10.95
N PHE A 69 5.06 -8.86 11.70
CA PHE A 69 3.71 -9.26 11.31
C PHE A 69 2.69 -8.76 12.32
N LEU A 70 1.68 -8.05 11.82
CA LEU A 70 0.63 -7.43 12.62
C LEU A 70 -0.75 -7.91 12.16
N THR A 71 -1.65 -8.06 13.12
CA THR A 71 -3.03 -8.43 12.83
C THR A 71 -3.81 -7.20 12.38
N SER A 72 -4.50 -7.31 11.24
CA SER A 72 -5.29 -6.22 10.70
C SER A 72 -6.68 -6.17 11.33
N ASP A 73 -7.17 -4.96 11.57
CA ASP A 73 -8.58 -4.67 11.85
C ASP A 73 -9.12 -3.60 10.88
N ASP A 74 -10.38 -3.21 11.05
CA ASP A 74 -11.01 -2.16 10.22
C ASP A 74 -10.44 -0.75 10.47
N ASN A 75 -9.58 -0.62 11.48
CA ASN A 75 -8.95 0.63 11.89
C ASN A 75 -7.48 0.74 11.56
N LEU A 76 -6.86 -0.34 11.08
CA LEU A 76 -5.41 -0.47 10.98
C LEU A 76 -4.72 -0.07 12.29
N SER A 77 -5.34 -0.41 13.44
CA SER A 77 -5.00 0.17 14.75
C SER A 77 -3.59 -0.14 15.24
N LEU A 78 -2.98 -1.21 14.71
CA LEU A 78 -1.60 -1.60 15.02
C LEU A 78 -0.56 -0.93 14.12
N LEU A 79 -0.96 -0.27 13.04
CA LEU A 79 -0.03 0.50 12.22
C LEU A 79 0.32 1.81 12.94
N ARG A 80 1.62 2.03 13.18
CA ARG A 80 2.15 3.19 13.91
C ARG A 80 3.09 4.05 13.08
N TYR A 81 3.50 3.57 11.91
CA TYR A 81 4.55 4.18 11.11
C TYR A 81 3.96 4.74 9.81
N GLN A 82 4.67 5.73 9.26
CA GLN A 82 4.56 6.04 7.84
C GLN A 82 5.44 5.09 7.04
N TYR A 83 4.97 4.72 5.86
CA TYR A 83 5.61 3.78 4.96
C TYR A 83 5.97 4.49 3.66
N ASP A 84 7.21 4.36 3.21
CA ASP A 84 7.60 4.86 1.89
C ASP A 84 7.13 3.92 0.77
N PHE A 85 6.74 2.69 1.09
CA PHE A 85 6.15 1.79 0.13
C PHE A 85 4.97 1.03 0.72
N ILE A 86 3.79 1.16 0.11
CA ILE A 86 2.60 0.39 0.48
C ILE A 86 2.17 -0.48 -0.69
N HIS A 87 2.13 -1.78 -0.46
CA HIS A 87 1.69 -2.77 -1.40
C HIS A 87 0.41 -3.47 -0.90
N SER A 88 -0.51 -3.77 -1.80
CA SER A 88 -1.71 -4.56 -1.50
C SER A 88 -2.14 -5.32 -2.74
N PHE A 89 -2.22 -6.64 -2.65
CA PHE A 89 -2.54 -7.50 -3.79
C PHE A 89 -3.59 -8.55 -3.47
N ILE A 90 -4.67 -8.56 -4.26
CA ILE A 90 -5.80 -9.50 -4.10
C ILE A 90 -6.49 -9.35 -2.72
N VAL A 91 -6.56 -8.14 -2.16
CA VAL A 91 -7.29 -7.89 -0.89
C VAL A 91 -8.66 -7.26 -1.15
N PHE A 92 -8.68 -6.15 -1.87
CA PHE A 92 -9.90 -5.34 -2.08
C PHE A 92 -11.00 -6.09 -2.84
N GLN A 93 -10.66 -7.16 -3.54
CA GLN A 93 -11.55 -8.06 -4.27
C GLN A 93 -12.44 -8.89 -3.35
N HIS A 94 -12.00 -9.10 -2.11
CA HIS A 94 -12.73 -9.86 -1.10
C HIS A 94 -13.48 -8.96 -0.12
N LEU A 95 -13.37 -7.63 -0.26
CA LEU A 95 -13.97 -6.67 0.65
C LEU A 95 -15.24 -6.04 0.06
N PRO A 96 -16.29 -5.80 0.88
CA PRO A 96 -17.37 -4.92 0.49
C PRO A 96 -16.83 -3.53 0.13
N VAL A 97 -17.35 -2.93 -0.96
CA VAL A 97 -16.83 -1.65 -1.51
C VAL A 97 -16.72 -0.56 -0.45
N LYS A 98 -17.73 -0.38 0.40
CA LYS A 98 -17.72 0.63 1.48
C LYS A 98 -16.59 0.39 2.49
N ARG A 99 -16.32 -0.87 2.84
CA ARG A 99 -15.23 -1.26 3.75
C ARG A 99 -13.87 -1.05 3.07
N GLY A 100 -13.73 -1.49 1.82
CA GLY A 100 -12.53 -1.30 1.01
C GLY A 100 -12.17 0.18 0.87
N LYS A 101 -13.12 1.06 0.54
CA LYS A 101 -12.88 2.50 0.45
C LYS A 101 -12.32 3.10 1.75
N ARG A 102 -12.86 2.71 2.91
CA ARG A 102 -12.35 3.18 4.21
C ARG A 102 -10.93 2.70 4.48
N LEU A 103 -10.65 1.42 4.22
CA LEU A 103 -9.30 0.85 4.42
C LEU A 103 -8.29 1.48 3.47
N PHE A 104 -8.66 1.70 2.21
CA PHE A 104 -7.82 2.40 1.25
C PHE A 104 -7.46 3.81 1.74
N GLN A 105 -8.43 4.61 2.19
CA GLN A 105 -8.14 5.94 2.74
C GLN A 105 -7.15 5.88 3.92
N LYS A 106 -7.32 4.91 4.82
CA LYS A 106 -6.41 4.74 5.96
C LYS A 106 -5.01 4.33 5.52
N LEU A 107 -4.88 3.43 4.53
CA LEU A 107 -3.58 3.07 3.96
C LEU A 107 -2.89 4.29 3.34
N ILE A 108 -3.62 5.14 2.61
CA ILE A 108 -3.06 6.38 2.05
C ILE A 108 -2.58 7.33 3.16
N ASN A 109 -3.30 7.42 4.28
CA ASN A 109 -2.86 8.23 5.42
C ASN A 109 -1.57 7.70 6.06
N HIS A 110 -1.27 6.41 5.92
CA HIS A 110 -0.02 5.78 6.36
C HIS A 110 1.11 5.87 5.32
N LEU A 111 0.84 6.41 4.13
CA LEU A 111 1.86 6.60 3.11
C LEU A 111 2.70 7.84 3.48
N ALA A 112 4.01 7.71 3.48
CA ALA A 112 4.92 8.82 3.69
C ALA A 112 4.85 9.83 2.54
N ASP A 113 5.36 11.04 2.77
CA ASP A 113 5.59 12.01 1.70
C ASP A 113 6.51 11.40 0.65
N GLU A 114 6.19 11.62 -0.64
CA GLU A 114 6.83 10.99 -1.80
C GLU A 114 6.79 9.45 -1.81
N GLY A 115 6.00 8.85 -0.90
CA GLY A 115 5.77 7.42 -0.83
C GLY A 115 5.00 6.88 -2.04
N VAL A 116 5.23 5.59 -2.34
CA VAL A 116 4.58 4.93 -3.49
C VAL A 116 3.62 3.84 -3.01
N GLY A 117 2.36 3.96 -3.42
CA GLY A 117 1.32 2.95 -3.21
C GLY A 117 1.08 2.11 -4.47
N VAL A 118 1.21 0.78 -4.37
CA VAL A 118 0.88 -0.17 -5.43
C VAL A 118 -0.26 -1.07 -4.97
N ILE A 119 -1.48 -0.76 -5.42
CA ILE A 119 -2.70 -1.34 -4.87
C ILE A 119 -3.56 -1.93 -6.00
N HIS A 120 -3.89 -3.21 -5.87
CA HIS A 120 -4.70 -3.94 -6.84
C HIS A 120 -6.19 -3.84 -6.49
N PHE A 121 -7.00 -3.31 -7.42
CA PHE A 121 -8.45 -3.27 -7.35
C PHE A 121 -9.10 -4.15 -8.43
N THR A 122 -10.25 -4.76 -8.11
CA THR A 122 -11.16 -5.25 -9.15
C THR A 122 -11.89 -4.07 -9.77
N TYR A 123 -11.76 -3.94 -11.09
CA TYR A 123 -12.47 -2.92 -11.86
C TYR A 123 -13.97 -3.21 -11.96
N ALA A 124 -14.35 -4.43 -12.34
CA ALA A 124 -15.74 -4.85 -12.43
C ALA A 124 -15.85 -6.35 -12.16
N ARG A 125 -16.99 -6.77 -11.59
CA ARG A 125 -17.37 -8.16 -11.43
C ARG A 125 -18.66 -8.36 -12.20
N GLU A 126 -18.59 -8.47 -13.52
CA GLU A 126 -19.76 -8.78 -14.35
C GLU A 126 -20.25 -10.20 -14.03
N GLN A 127 -21.54 -10.38 -13.73
CA GLN A 127 -22.21 -11.56 -14.28
C GLN A 127 -22.33 -11.29 -15.77
N MET A 128 -21.48 -11.92 -16.57
CA MET A 128 -21.41 -11.70 -18.01
C MET A 128 -22.75 -12.04 -18.68
N ASN A 129 -23.59 -11.03 -18.92
CA ASN A 129 -24.58 -11.07 -19.99
C ASN A 129 -24.08 -10.12 -21.09
N ASN A 130 -23.71 -10.72 -22.22
CA ASN A 130 -23.13 -10.09 -23.40
C ASN A 130 -23.85 -8.79 -23.80
N LYS A 131 -23.18 -7.64 -23.62
CA LYS A 131 -23.31 -6.36 -24.38
C LYS A 131 -22.31 -5.32 -23.85
N ARG A 132 -21.01 -5.64 -23.95
CA ARG A 132 -19.90 -4.84 -23.39
C ARG A 132 -19.92 -3.37 -23.86
N LYS A 133 -19.83 -2.44 -22.91
CA LYS A 133 -19.22 -1.11 -23.09
C LYS A 133 -18.25 -0.87 -21.95
N ILE A 134 -16.97 -1.14 -22.20
CA ILE A 134 -15.88 -0.85 -21.23
C ILE A 134 -15.54 0.63 -21.40
N PHE A 135 -16.02 1.45 -20.48
CA PHE A 135 -15.71 2.89 -20.43
C PHE A 135 -14.46 3.11 -19.58
N PHE A 136 -13.33 3.41 -20.22
CA PHE A 136 -12.05 3.62 -19.55
C PHE A 136 -12.03 5.00 -18.90
N LEU A 137 -12.48 5.09 -17.65
CA LEU A 137 -12.35 6.31 -16.86
C LEU A 137 -11.08 6.20 -16.00
N ILE A 138 -9.90 6.44 -16.58
CA ILE A 138 -8.79 6.99 -15.79
C ILE A 138 -9.12 8.47 -15.58
N SER A 139 -10.03 8.73 -14.65
CA SER A 139 -10.15 10.05 -14.05
C SER A 139 -10.05 9.83 -12.55
N GLN A 140 -9.26 10.66 -11.87
CA GLN A 140 -8.99 10.65 -10.43
C GLN A 140 -7.75 9.86 -9.95
N ILE A 141 -6.64 9.88 -10.69
CA ILE A 141 -5.34 10.08 -10.01
C ILE A 141 -5.05 11.58 -10.13
N LYS A 142 -5.76 12.38 -9.31
CA LYS A 142 -5.26 13.72 -9.00
C LYS A 142 -4.05 13.51 -8.10
N LYS A 143 -2.91 14.10 -8.47
CA LYS A 143 -1.78 14.31 -7.56
C LYS A 143 -2.36 14.82 -6.23
N TYR A 144 -2.33 14.00 -5.18
CA TYR A 144 -2.65 14.42 -3.82
C TYR A 144 -1.43 15.13 -3.23
N SER A 145 -0.93 16.12 -3.97
CA SER A 145 0.27 16.91 -3.70
C SER A 145 -0.02 18.26 -4.36
N ASN A 146 -0.59 19.19 -3.56
CA ASN A 146 -0.57 20.65 -3.72
C ASN A 146 -1.64 21.41 -2.89
N SER A 147 -2.50 20.75 -2.11
CA SER A 147 -3.47 21.48 -1.27
C SER A 147 -2.86 22.04 0.02
N HIS A 148 -1.90 21.36 0.66
CA HIS A 148 -1.32 21.84 1.93
C HIS A 148 -0.15 22.83 1.77
N SER A 149 0.51 22.87 0.60
CA SER A 149 1.60 23.82 0.33
C SER A 149 1.10 25.23 -0.03
N ASN A 150 -0.14 25.35 -0.52
CA ASN A 150 -0.74 26.64 -0.85
C ASN A 150 -1.35 27.34 0.37
N GLU A 151 -1.93 26.59 1.32
CA GLU A 151 -2.45 27.17 2.58
C GLU A 151 -1.32 27.73 3.46
N ILE A 152 -0.20 27.00 3.59
CA ILE A 152 0.97 27.47 4.35
C ILE A 152 1.62 28.70 3.67
N ARG A 153 1.64 28.76 2.33
CA ARG A 153 2.14 29.95 1.61
C ARG A 153 1.21 31.15 1.72
N SER A 154 -0.10 30.95 1.81
CA SER A 154 -1.04 32.06 2.04
C SER A 154 -0.95 32.61 3.46
N GLU A 155 -0.73 31.77 4.47
CA GLU A 155 -0.56 32.21 5.86
C GLU A 155 0.76 32.96 6.08
N LEU A 156 1.86 32.51 5.47
CA LEU A 156 3.16 33.20 5.56
C LEU A 156 3.18 34.57 4.88
N ASN A 157 2.40 34.75 3.79
CA ASN A 157 2.28 36.04 3.10
C ASN A 157 1.36 37.04 3.83
N GLN A 158 0.46 36.56 4.70
CA GLN A 158 -0.37 37.43 5.54
C GLN A 158 0.34 37.89 6.82
N LEU A 159 1.36 37.15 7.28
CA LEU A 159 2.20 37.52 8.44
C LEU A 159 3.35 38.46 8.09
N SER A 160 3.56 38.75 6.79
CA SER A 160 4.68 39.56 6.29
C SER A 160 4.27 40.94 5.74
N ASN A 161 3.02 41.36 5.94
CA ASN A 161 2.49 42.69 5.59
C ASN A 161 1.92 43.40 6.81
#